data_AF-A0A7V8Z474-F1
#
_entry.id   AF-A0A7V8Z474-F1
#
_cell.length_a   1.000
_cell.length_b   1.000
_cell.length_c   1.000
_cell.angle_alpha   90.00
_cell.angle_beta   90.00
_cell.angle_gamma   90.00
#
_symmetry.space_group_name_H-M   'P 1'
#
loop_
_entity.id
_entity.type
_entity.pdbx_description
1 polymer ?
#
loop_
_entity_poly.entity_id
_entity_poly.type
_entity_poly.pdbx_seq_one_letter_code
_entity_poly.pdbx_strand_id
1 'polypeptide(L)' 'APRSILGLELLAEPVAIVLGAEGEGISRLVSERLDVTARIPMRPGVDSLNASVAGAVAMFEVARMRRWIS' A
#
# COMPACT_ATOMS: atom_id res chain seq x y z
N ALA A 1 8.17 -12.07 1.20
CA ALA A 1 8.29 -10.75 1.87
C ALA A 1 7.44 -9.73 1.11
N PRO A 2 6.83 -8.74 1.78
CA PRO A 2 5.98 -7.74 1.11
C PRO A 2 6.77 -6.97 0.05
N ARG A 3 6.17 -6.78 -1.13
CA ARG A 3 6.78 -6.00 -2.20
C ARG A 3 6.77 -4.50 -1.85
N SER A 4 7.64 -3.72 -2.46
CA SER A 4 7.49 -2.25 -2.40
C SER A 4 6.21 -1.86 -3.13
N ILE A 5 5.46 -0.91 -2.57
CA ILE A 5 4.33 -0.27 -3.28
C ILE A 5 4.84 0.68 -4.37
N LEU A 6 6.01 1.28 -4.17
CA LEU A 6 6.63 2.17 -5.16
C LEU A 6 7.03 1.37 -6.40
N GLY A 7 6.52 1.79 -7.56
CA GLY A 7 6.77 1.16 -8.86
C GLY A 7 6.01 -0.15 -9.08
N LEU A 8 5.02 -0.47 -8.25
CA LEU A 8 4.26 -1.71 -8.41
C LEU A 8 3.36 -1.64 -9.64
N GLU A 9 3.69 -2.42 -10.68
CA GLU A 9 3.03 -2.39 -12.00
C GLU A 9 1.51 -2.57 -11.93
N LEU A 10 1.02 -3.39 -11.00
CA LEU A 10 -0.40 -3.64 -10.76
C LEU A 10 -1.21 -2.34 -10.55
N LEU A 11 -0.60 -1.28 -10.03
CA LEU A 11 -1.28 -0.01 -9.75
C LEU A 11 -1.68 0.77 -11.02
N ALA A 12 -1.15 0.37 -12.19
CA ALA A 12 -1.57 0.91 -13.49
C ALA A 12 -2.96 0.39 -13.93
N GLU A 13 -3.39 -0.76 -13.40
CA GLU A 13 -4.66 -1.43 -13.72
C GLU A 13 -5.73 -1.13 -12.65
N PRO A 14 -7.04 -1.41 -12.89
CA PRO A 14 -8.08 -1.33 -11.87
C PRO A 14 -7.75 -2.18 -10.64
N VAL A 15 -7.69 -1.54 -9.46
CA VAL A 15 -7.28 -2.19 -8.20
C VAL A 15 -8.15 -1.72 -7.04
N ALA A 16 -8.32 -2.59 -6.05
CA ALA A 16 -8.81 -2.22 -4.73
C ALA A 16 -7.62 -2.13 -3.76
N ILE A 17 -7.51 -1.02 -3.03
CA ILE A 17 -6.49 -0.86 -1.98
C ILE A 17 -7.13 -1.22 -0.65
N VAL A 18 -6.53 -2.19 0.05
CA VAL A 18 -6.93 -2.58 1.39
C VAL A 18 -5.90 -2.05 2.38
N LEU A 19 -6.36 -1.27 3.36
CA LEU A 19 -5.54 -0.76 4.45
C LEU A 19 -5.94 -1.47 5.74
N GLY A 20 -4.93 -1.83 6.54
CA GLY A 20 -5.13 -2.41 7.86
C GLY A 20 -5.62 -1.40 8.89
N ALA A 21 -6.11 -1.89 10.02
CA ALA A 21 -6.38 -1.07 11.19
C ALA A 21 -5.05 -0.53 11.76
N GLU A 22 -5.11 0.61 12.45
CA GLU A 22 -3.96 1.15 13.15
C GLU A 22 -3.52 0.18 14.26
N GLY A 23 -2.20 -0.04 14.38
CA GLY A 23 -1.61 -1.00 15.32
C GLY A 23 -1.68 -2.46 14.84
N GLU A 24 -2.88 -3.02 14.68
CA GLU A 24 -3.05 -4.45 14.33
C GLU A 24 -2.75 -4.76 12.86
N GLY A 25 -2.84 -3.76 11.99
CA GLY A 25 -2.62 -3.92 10.56
C GLY A 25 -3.73 -4.71 9.88
N ILE A 26 -3.37 -5.51 8.87
CA ILE A 26 -4.33 -6.31 8.10
C ILE A 26 -4.56 -7.63 8.82
N SER A 27 -5.82 -7.97 9.09
CA SER A 27 -6.16 -9.24 9.72
C SER A 27 -5.72 -10.42 8.86
N ARG A 28 -5.37 -11.54 9.50
CA ARG A 28 -4.89 -12.75 8.81
C ARG A 28 -5.84 -13.20 7.69
N LEU A 29 -7.14 -13.27 7.97
CA LEU A 29 -8.16 -13.71 7.01
C LEU A 29 -8.28 -12.80 5.78
N VAL A 30 -8.03 -11.49 5.95
CA VAL A 30 -8.00 -10.54 4.84
C VAL A 30 -6.70 -10.72 4.05
N SER A 31 -5.56 -10.86 4.74
CA SER A 31 -4.25 -11.08 4.11
C SER A 31 -4.23 -12.33 3.20
N GLU A 32 -4.92 -13.41 3.61
CA GLU A 32 -5.06 -14.64 2.81
C GLU A 32 -5.87 -14.46 1.51
N ARG A 33 -6.62 -13.36 1.38
CA ARG A 33 -7.43 -13.01 0.19
C ARG A 33 -6.79 -11.95 -0.70
N LEU A 34 -5.67 -11.36 -0.29
CA LEU A 34 -5.00 -10.35 -1.09
C LEU A 34 -4.22 -11.00 -2.23
N ASP A 35 -4.39 -10.50 -3.46
CA ASP A 35 -3.58 -10.93 -4.59
C ASP A 35 -2.10 -10.54 -4.40
N VAL A 36 -1.88 -9.35 -3.82
CA VAL A 36 -0.55 -8.80 -3.56
C VAL A 36 -0.52 -8.09 -2.22
N THR A 37 0.47 -8.43 -1.40
CA THR A 37 0.83 -7.68 -0.19
C THR A 37 2.02 -6.76 -0.49
N ALA A 38 1.81 -5.45 -0.35
CA ALA A 38 2.83 -4.43 -0.55
C ALA A 38 3.06 -3.60 0.73
N ARG A 39 4.20 -2.93 0.81
CA ARG A 39 4.56 -2.01 1.88
C ARG A 39 5.18 -0.73 1.34
N ILE A 40 5.02 0.36 2.07
CA ILE A 40 5.83 1.57 1.87
C ILE A 40 7.25 1.27 2.38
N PRO A 41 8.31 1.47 1.58
CA PRO A 41 9.68 1.35 2.06
C PRO A 41 9.94 2.36 3.18
N MET A 42 10.25 1.86 4.37
CA MET A 42 10.56 2.67 5.55
C MET A 42 11.96 2.35 6.05
N ARG A 43 12.61 3.33 6.67
CA ARG A 43 13.91 3.10 7.34
C ARG A 43 13.72 2.10 8.49
N PRO A 44 14.71 1.23 8.76
CA PRO A 44 14.66 0.35 9.92
C PRO A 44 14.46 1.13 11.22
N GLY A 45 13.66 0.58 12.15
CA GLY A 45 13.41 1.18 13.46
C GLY A 45 12.39 2.32 13.48
N VAL A 46 11.77 2.65 12.33
CA VAL A 46 10.62 3.56 12.29
C VAL A 46 9.34 2.74 12.40
N ASP A 47 8.45 3.15 13.30
CA ASP A 47 7.10 2.58 13.41
C ASP A 47 6.30 2.78 12.11
N SER A 48 5.24 1.99 11.94
CA SER A 48 4.34 2.14 10.81
C SER A 48 3.75 3.56 10.75
N LEU A 49 3.51 4.04 9.53
CA LEU A 49 2.68 5.24 9.34
C LEU A 49 1.24 4.96 9.80
N ASN A 50 0.53 6.03 10.17
CA ASN A 50 -0.91 5.91 10.39
C ASN A 50 -1.63 5.47 9.09
N ALA A 51 -2.82 4.91 9.23
CA ALA A 51 -3.55 4.36 8.09
C ALA A 51 -3.90 5.42 7.04
N SER A 52 -4.18 6.66 7.45
CA SER A 52 -4.56 7.75 6.52
C SER A 52 -3.40 8.22 5.65
N VAL A 53 -2.20 8.37 6.22
CA VAL A 53 -0.96 8.70 5.49
C VAL A 53 -0.55 7.54 4.60
N ALA A 54 -0.64 6.29 5.08
CA ALA A 54 -0.38 5.12 4.25
C ALA A 54 -1.33 5.07 3.04
N GLY A 55 -2.62 5.36 3.25
CA GLY A 55 -3.61 5.46 2.20
C GLY A 55 -3.32 6.59 1.21
N ALA A 56 -2.96 7.78 1.70
CA ALA A 56 -2.61 8.91 0.85
C ALA A 56 -1.39 8.61 -0.04
N VAL A 57 -0.34 7.97 0.51
CA VAL A 57 0.84 7.55 -0.26
C VAL A 57 0.47 6.49 -1.31
N ALA A 58 -0.37 5.51 -0.95
CA ALA A 58 -0.82 4.49 -1.89
C ALA A 58 -1.67 5.08 -3.04
N MET A 59 -2.59 6.00 -2.73
CA MET A 59 -3.39 6.71 -3.73
C MET A 59 -2.54 7.61 -4.62
N PHE A 60 -1.57 8.32 -4.05
CA PHE A 60 -0.62 9.13 -4.81
C PHE A 60 0.17 8.26 -5.80
N GLU A 61 0.62 7.09 -5.37
CA GLU A 61 1.35 6.17 -6.23
C GLU A 61 0.48 5.63 -7.38
N VAL A 62 -0.79 5.32 -7.13
CA VAL A 62 -1.76 5.00 -8.19
C VAL A 62 -1.89 6.16 -9.17
N ALA A 63 -2.08 7.38 -8.68
CA ALA A 63 -2.20 8.57 -9.51
C ALA A 63 -0.93 8.79 -10.37
N ARG A 64 0.25 8.57 -9.78
CA ARG A 64 1.55 8.66 -10.47
C ARG A 64 1.69 7.59 -11.56
N MET A 65 1.41 6.32 -11.24
CA MET A 65 1.50 5.21 -12.18
C MET A 65 0.52 5.36 -13.35
N ARG A 66 -0.64 5.97 -13.10
CA ARG A 66 -1.66 6.26 -14.11
C ARG A 66 -1.52 7.63 -14.79
N ARG A 67 -0.47 8.40 -14.48
CA ARG A 67 -0.19 9.74 -15.03
C ARG A 67 -1.33 10.75 -14.84
N TRP A 68 -2.03 10.70 -13.71
CA TRP A 68 -3.06 11.68 -13.35
C TRP A 68 -2.48 13.01 -12.86
N ILE A 69 -1.25 12.95 -12.38
CA ILE A 69 -0.47 14.08 -11.90
C ILE A 69 0.75 14.23 -12.81
N SER A 70 1.08 15.47 -13.16
CA SER A 70 2.20 15.84 -14.06
C SER A 70 3.45 16.21 -13.27
#